data_AF-A0A7C4LG49-F1
#
_entry.id   AF-A0A7C4LG49-F1
#
_cell.length_a   1.000
_cell.length_b   1.000
_cell.length_c   1.000
_cell.angle_alpha   90.00
_cell.angle_beta   90.00
_cell.angle_gamma   90.00
#
_symmetry.space_group_name_H-M   'P 1'
#
loop_
_entity.id
_entity.type
_entity.pdbx_description
1 polymer ?
#
loop_
_entity_poly.entity_id
_entity_poly.type
_entity_poly.pdbx_seq_one_letter_code
_entity_poly.pdbx_strand_id
1 'polypeptide(L)'
;MVEDERVQSPELQSTRLESVEIDLSNVPLKPIGKREISQLEMALIIGTLYRPEVLELIRDPVERSTWIDSLAVAAGSLARAKAGMLVTQIADELGRTEATIRSHLSGKTKAGKLVAETYEKLRKGELKLVVPLIRVPLAGSEEAIKTLREEASRLRERVKNLEEEVERLKARSTQLTEALKEREALIEKMRAELTEAQAKLATLAKEREELATKHAELLGKVRQFTQLLEELMKLSQHS
;
A
#
# COMPACT_ATOMS: atom_id res chain seq x y z
N MET A 1 48.08 34.66 -24.16
CA MET A 1 46.91 35.27 -23.52
C MET A 1 45.68 34.63 -24.12
N VAL A 2 45.10 33.68 -23.40
CA VAL A 2 43.83 33.03 -23.73
C VAL A 2 42.91 33.44 -22.60
N GLU A 3 42.07 34.44 -22.82
CA GLU A 3 41.14 34.97 -21.81
C GLU A 3 39.79 34.27 -21.95
N ASP A 4 39.62 33.27 -21.07
CA ASP A 4 38.47 33.10 -20.17
C ASP A 4 37.06 33.40 -20.74
N GLU A 5 36.47 32.41 -21.42
CA GLU A 5 35.03 32.32 -21.64
C GLU A 5 34.31 32.09 -20.30
N ARG A 6 33.95 33.19 -19.62
CA ARG A 6 33.00 33.14 -18.51
C ARG A 6 31.59 32.96 -19.07
N VAL A 7 31.16 31.70 -19.01
CA VAL A 7 29.79 31.23 -19.10
C VAL A 7 28.87 32.16 -18.31
N GLN A 8 28.00 32.89 -19.01
CA GLN A 8 26.89 33.63 -18.40
C GLN A 8 25.83 32.62 -17.96
N SER A 9 25.67 32.49 -16.64
CA SER A 9 24.55 31.78 -16.01
C SER A 9 23.22 32.50 -16.31
N PRO A 10 22.12 31.80 -16.64
CA PRO A 10 20.84 32.45 -16.85
C PRO A 10 20.24 32.93 -15.52
N GLU A 11 19.87 34.20 -15.48
CA GLU A 11 19.20 34.86 -14.38
C GLU A 11 17.88 34.13 -14.03
N LEU A 12 17.79 33.66 -12.79
CA LEU A 12 16.53 33.21 -12.18
C LEU A 12 15.59 34.42 -12.12
N GLN A 13 14.66 34.51 -13.06
CA GLN A 13 13.57 35.46 -13.00
C GLN A 13 12.77 35.17 -11.73
N SER A 14 12.91 36.05 -10.74
CA SER A 14 12.07 36.10 -9.55
C SER A 14 10.63 36.27 -10.01
N THR A 15 9.85 35.19 -9.96
CA THR A 15 8.42 35.21 -10.24
C THR A 15 7.76 36.13 -9.21
N ARG A 16 7.46 37.38 -9.60
CA ARG A 16 6.66 38.28 -8.77
C ARG A 16 5.33 37.59 -8.49
N LEU A 17 5.09 37.30 -7.21
CA LEU A 17 3.75 36.95 -6.74
C LEU A 17 2.87 38.17 -6.99
N GLU A 18 2.02 38.11 -8.01
CA GLU A 18 0.96 39.08 -8.21
C GLU A 18 -0.06 38.87 -7.09
N SER A 19 0.06 39.65 -6.02
CA SER A 19 -0.98 39.74 -5.00
C SER A 19 -2.14 40.54 -5.58
N VAL A 20 -3.32 39.93 -5.70
CA VAL A 20 -4.55 40.66 -6.00
C VAL A 20 -5.08 41.20 -4.68
N GLU A 21 -5.01 42.51 -4.51
CA GLU A 21 -5.70 43.19 -3.43
C GLU A 21 -7.20 43.21 -3.76
N ILE A 22 -8.01 42.48 -2.98
CA ILE A 22 -9.46 42.58 -3.08
C ILE A 22 -9.88 43.84 -2.31
N ASP A 23 -10.30 44.86 -3.03
CA ASP A 23 -10.88 46.06 -2.41
C ASP A 23 -12.26 45.73 -1.83
N LEU A 24 -12.31 45.64 -0.50
CA LEU A 24 -13.55 45.50 0.28
C LEU A 24 -14.01 46.81 0.91
N SER A 25 -13.41 47.95 0.56
CA SER A 25 -13.68 49.24 1.19
C SER A 25 -15.11 49.75 0.95
N ASN A 26 -15.75 49.31 -0.14
CA ASN A 26 -17.10 49.72 -0.53
C ASN A 26 -18.19 48.71 -0.15
N VAL A 27 -17.93 47.78 0.77
CA VAL A 27 -18.94 46.79 1.19
C VAL A 27 -19.96 47.44 2.15
N PRO A 28 -21.27 47.31 1.90
CA PRO A 28 -22.30 47.93 2.74
C PRO A 28 -22.42 47.19 4.09
N LEU A 29 -22.02 47.86 5.18
CA LEU A 29 -22.07 47.28 6.54
C LEU A 29 -23.50 47.18 7.11
N LYS A 30 -24.43 48.00 6.59
CA LYS A 30 -25.87 47.96 6.88
C LYS A 30 -26.60 47.81 5.54
N PRO A 31 -26.57 46.61 4.96
CA PRO A 31 -27.05 46.41 3.60
C PRO A 31 -28.56 46.61 3.48
N ILE A 32 -28.99 47.25 2.41
CA ILE A 32 -30.40 47.48 2.06
C ILE A 32 -30.74 46.68 0.80
N GLY A 33 -31.67 45.74 0.94
CA GLY A 33 -32.12 44.89 -0.15
C GLY A 33 -31.15 43.76 -0.52
N LYS A 34 -31.61 42.88 -1.42
CA LYS A 34 -30.95 41.59 -1.70
C LYS A 34 -29.52 41.71 -2.23
N ARG A 35 -29.24 42.72 -3.07
CA ARG A 35 -27.92 42.92 -3.68
C ARG A 35 -26.86 43.24 -2.63
N GLU A 36 -27.15 44.20 -1.75
CA GLU A 36 -26.22 44.62 -0.71
C GLU A 36 -26.03 43.52 0.34
N ILE A 37 -27.09 42.78 0.68
CA ILE A 37 -27.00 41.62 1.57
C ILE A 37 -26.02 40.60 1.00
N SER A 38 -26.15 40.26 -0.29
CA SER A 38 -25.25 39.32 -0.98
C SER A 38 -23.81 39.84 -1.06
N GLN A 39 -23.61 41.15 -1.26
CA GLN A 39 -22.28 41.77 -1.24
C GLN A 39 -21.61 41.64 0.13
N LEU A 40 -22.33 41.95 1.22
CA LEU A 40 -21.81 41.79 2.57
C LEU A 40 -21.55 40.31 2.89
N GLU A 41 -22.46 39.41 2.53
CA GLU A 41 -22.30 37.97 2.70
C GLU A 41 -21.04 37.46 2.01
N MET A 42 -20.84 37.79 0.74
CA MET A 42 -19.67 37.38 -0.03
C MET A 42 -18.37 37.96 0.53
N ALA A 43 -18.37 39.23 0.94
CA ALA A 43 -17.23 39.85 1.59
C ALA A 43 -16.84 39.15 2.90
N LEU A 44 -17.84 38.72 3.70
CA LEU A 44 -17.62 37.99 4.94
C LEU A 44 -17.10 36.57 4.70
N ILE A 45 -17.61 35.87 3.67
CA ILE A 45 -17.12 34.54 3.29
C ILE A 45 -15.65 34.63 2.87
N ILE A 46 -15.34 35.47 1.89
CA ILE A 46 -13.98 35.64 1.37
C ILE A 46 -13.06 36.12 2.49
N GLY A 47 -13.49 37.14 3.23
CA GLY A 47 -12.74 37.72 4.34
C GLY A 47 -12.37 36.71 5.42
N THR A 48 -13.26 35.75 5.69
CA THR A 48 -13.05 34.73 6.73
C THR A 48 -12.24 33.54 6.21
N LEU A 49 -12.50 33.09 4.98
CA LEU A 49 -11.81 31.92 4.39
C LEU A 49 -10.30 32.12 4.27
N TYR A 50 -9.85 33.33 3.97
CA TYR A 50 -8.42 33.65 3.82
C TYR A 50 -7.71 33.97 5.15
N ARG A 51 -8.37 33.82 6.29
CA ARG A 51 -7.67 33.93 7.58
C ARG A 51 -6.75 32.72 7.78
N PRO A 52 -5.51 32.90 8.27
CA PRO A 52 -4.56 31.80 8.46
C PRO A 52 -5.12 30.63 9.30
N GLU A 53 -5.83 30.96 10.37
CA GLU A 53 -6.47 29.96 11.25
C GLU A 53 -7.59 29.17 10.56
N VAL A 54 -8.27 29.74 9.55
CA VAL A 54 -9.33 29.07 8.80
C VAL A 54 -8.74 28.20 7.70
N LEU A 55 -7.67 28.66 7.04
CA LEU A 55 -6.93 27.87 6.05
C LEU A 55 -6.41 26.55 6.65
N GLU A 56 -5.98 26.57 7.92
CA GLU A 56 -5.58 25.33 8.61
C GLU A 56 -6.79 24.42 8.91
N LEU A 57 -7.92 24.98 9.34
CA LEU A 57 -9.15 24.22 9.61
C LEU A 57 -9.70 23.50 8.37
N ILE A 58 -9.55 24.09 7.18
CA ILE A 58 -10.02 23.50 5.92
C ILE A 58 -8.96 22.67 5.19
N ARG A 59 -7.79 22.48 5.81
CA ARG A 59 -6.68 21.71 5.23
C ARG A 59 -7.03 20.24 5.09
N ASP A 60 -7.73 19.67 6.08
CA ASP A 60 -8.23 18.29 6.03
C ASP A 60 -9.40 18.16 5.02
N PRO A 61 -9.28 17.33 3.97
CA PRO A 61 -10.35 17.12 3.00
C PRO A 61 -11.66 16.59 3.59
N VAL A 62 -11.61 15.83 4.70
CA VAL A 62 -12.78 15.20 5.30
C VAL A 62 -13.69 16.22 5.98
N GLU A 63 -13.11 17.17 6.73
CA GLU A 63 -13.87 18.18 7.48
C GLU A 63 -14.14 19.46 6.68
N ARG A 64 -13.42 19.66 5.56
CA ARG A 64 -13.48 20.88 4.74
C ARG A 64 -14.89 21.29 4.34
N SER A 65 -15.71 20.34 3.87
CA SER A 65 -17.08 20.63 3.41
C SER A 65 -17.96 21.16 4.54
N THR A 66 -17.88 20.54 5.72
CA THR A 66 -18.60 20.94 6.93
C THR A 66 -18.19 22.34 7.38
N TRP A 67 -16.89 22.63 7.38
CA TRP A 67 -16.38 23.96 7.72
C TRP A 67 -16.85 25.04 6.76
N ILE A 68 -16.78 24.79 5.45
CA ILE A 68 -17.21 25.74 4.42
C ILE A 68 -18.72 25.99 4.52
N ASP A 69 -19.54 24.95 4.68
CA ASP A 69 -20.99 25.08 4.85
C ASP A 69 -21.33 25.91 6.11
N SER A 70 -20.68 25.61 7.23
CA SER A 70 -20.89 26.33 8.50
C SER A 70 -20.51 27.81 8.40
N LEU A 71 -19.41 28.13 7.70
CA LEU A 71 -18.98 29.51 7.44
C LEU A 71 -19.93 30.25 6.51
N ALA A 72 -20.41 29.61 5.45
CA ALA A 72 -21.37 30.20 4.52
C ALA A 72 -22.69 30.55 5.23
N VAL A 73 -23.24 29.61 6.02
CA VAL A 73 -24.45 29.85 6.81
C VAL A 73 -24.23 30.97 7.83
N ALA A 74 -23.08 31.02 8.50
CA ALA A 74 -22.77 32.07 9.47
C ALA A 74 -22.68 33.46 8.80
N ALA A 75 -22.01 33.57 7.67
CA ALA A 75 -21.87 34.81 6.90
C ALA A 75 -23.24 35.29 6.37
N GLY A 76 -24.02 34.40 5.77
CA GLY A 76 -25.37 34.72 5.30
C GLY A 76 -26.31 35.13 6.42
N SER A 77 -26.19 34.49 7.60
CA SER A 77 -26.95 34.85 8.80
C SER A 77 -26.62 36.27 9.25
N LEU A 78 -25.32 36.58 9.38
CA LEU A 78 -24.87 37.88 9.86
C LEU A 78 -25.24 39.00 8.89
N ALA A 79 -25.05 38.81 7.58
CA ALA A 79 -25.38 39.81 6.57
C ALA A 79 -26.86 40.23 6.60
N ARG A 80 -27.76 39.24 6.72
CA ARG A 80 -29.21 39.47 6.84
C ARG A 80 -29.60 40.12 8.17
N ALA A 81 -28.98 39.69 9.26
CA ALA A 81 -29.20 40.34 10.56
C ALA A 81 -28.77 41.82 10.55
N LYS A 82 -27.69 42.16 9.84
CA LYS A 82 -27.26 43.56 9.63
C LYS A 82 -28.19 44.36 8.71
N ALA A 83 -28.96 43.70 7.86
CA ALA A 83 -30.07 44.29 7.10
C ALA A 83 -31.35 44.49 7.93
N GLY A 84 -31.35 44.08 9.21
CA GLY A 84 -32.50 44.20 10.09
C GLY A 84 -33.55 43.08 9.95
N MET A 85 -33.23 41.98 9.27
CA MET A 85 -34.15 40.84 9.12
C MET A 85 -34.34 40.10 10.44
N LEU A 86 -35.56 39.58 10.65
CA LEU A 86 -35.87 38.74 11.81
C LEU A 86 -35.22 37.36 11.67
N VAL A 87 -34.84 36.75 12.80
CA VAL A 87 -34.21 35.42 12.83
C VAL A 87 -35.06 34.35 12.12
N THR A 88 -36.38 34.44 12.25
CA THR A 88 -37.36 33.59 11.55
C THR A 88 -37.16 33.66 10.03
N GLN A 89 -37.16 34.87 9.48
CA GLN A 89 -36.98 35.11 8.05
C GLN A 89 -35.61 34.64 7.55
N ILE A 90 -34.56 34.83 8.35
CA ILE A 90 -33.20 34.37 8.04
C ILE A 90 -33.15 32.84 7.98
N ALA A 91 -33.79 32.17 8.94
CA ALA A 91 -33.88 30.71 9.01
C ALA A 91 -34.58 30.14 7.77
N ASP A 92 -35.70 30.73 7.39
CA ASP A 92 -36.47 30.34 6.19
C ASP A 92 -35.64 30.54 4.90
N GLU A 93 -34.97 31.69 4.75
CA GLU A 93 -34.17 31.98 3.54
C GLU A 93 -32.92 31.10 3.41
N LEU A 94 -32.27 30.76 4.52
CA LEU A 94 -31.05 29.95 4.52
C LEU A 94 -31.34 28.44 4.61
N GLY A 95 -32.61 28.05 4.75
CA GLY A 95 -33.01 26.65 4.92
C GLY A 95 -32.45 26.00 6.18
N ARG A 96 -32.32 26.77 7.28
CA ARG A 96 -31.78 26.30 8.57
C ARG A 96 -32.75 26.58 9.70
N THR A 97 -32.56 25.93 10.85
CA THR A 97 -33.41 26.21 12.02
C THR A 97 -33.06 27.55 12.65
N GLU A 98 -34.03 28.24 13.26
CA GLU A 98 -33.75 29.47 14.01
C GLU A 98 -32.73 29.27 15.13
N ALA A 99 -32.68 28.09 15.74
CA ALA A 99 -31.69 27.75 16.76
C ALA A 99 -30.25 27.77 16.20
N THR A 100 -30.07 27.24 14.98
CA THR A 100 -28.81 27.30 14.24
C THR A 100 -28.44 28.76 13.96
N ILE A 101 -29.37 29.55 13.42
CA ILE A 101 -29.14 30.97 13.12
C ILE A 101 -28.75 31.75 14.39
N ARG A 102 -29.50 31.61 15.49
CA ARG A 102 -29.18 32.24 16.78
C ARG A 102 -27.79 31.84 17.28
N SER A 103 -27.41 30.58 17.11
CA SER A 103 -26.11 30.08 17.57
C SER A 103 -24.94 30.70 16.79
N HIS A 104 -25.09 30.90 15.48
CA HIS A 104 -24.11 31.64 14.68
C HIS A 104 -24.08 33.13 15.03
N LEU A 105 -25.24 33.81 15.08
CA LEU A 105 -25.33 35.25 15.37
C LEU A 105 -24.82 35.62 16.76
N SER A 106 -25.03 34.76 17.76
CA SER A 106 -24.51 34.96 19.12
C SER A 106 -23.05 34.54 19.30
N GLY A 107 -22.40 34.02 18.24
CA GLY A 107 -21.03 33.54 18.30
C GLY A 107 -20.84 32.31 19.18
N LYS A 108 -21.87 31.49 19.40
CA LYS A 108 -21.71 30.20 20.10
C LYS A 108 -20.92 29.20 19.25
N THR A 109 -21.13 29.22 17.93
CA THR A 109 -20.38 28.38 16.99
C THR A 109 -19.05 29.01 16.63
N LYS A 110 -18.04 28.19 16.32
CA LYS A 110 -16.72 28.70 15.90
C LYS A 110 -16.79 29.49 14.59
N ALA A 111 -17.56 29.01 13.61
CA ALA A 111 -17.83 29.75 12.37
C ALA A 111 -18.49 31.11 12.64
N GLY A 112 -19.45 31.18 13.57
CA GLY A 112 -20.10 32.44 13.97
C GLY A 112 -19.12 33.45 14.57
N LYS A 113 -18.22 33.00 15.46
CA LYS A 113 -17.16 33.85 16.03
C LYS A 113 -16.23 34.40 14.94
N LEU A 114 -15.73 33.52 14.08
CA LEU A 114 -14.79 33.89 13.01
C LEU A 114 -15.38 34.93 12.06
N VAL A 115 -16.63 34.74 11.64
CA VAL A 115 -17.36 35.66 10.77
C VAL A 115 -17.63 37.00 11.46
N ALA A 116 -18.02 36.99 12.74
CA ALA A 116 -18.24 38.22 13.50
C ALA A 116 -16.94 39.04 13.65
N GLU A 117 -15.82 38.38 13.93
CA GLU A 117 -14.51 39.04 13.96
C GLU A 117 -14.10 39.61 12.59
N THR A 118 -14.36 38.87 11.51
CA THR A 118 -14.13 39.36 10.14
C THR A 118 -14.97 40.59 9.84
N TYR A 119 -16.25 40.60 10.23
CA TYR A 119 -17.13 41.78 10.09
C TYR A 119 -16.57 42.99 10.84
N GLU A 120 -16.06 42.79 12.06
CA GLU A 120 -15.49 43.89 12.84
C GLU A 120 -14.21 44.44 12.22
N LYS A 121 -13.33 43.59 11.68
CA LYS A 121 -12.16 44.02 10.92
C LYS A 121 -12.55 44.77 9.64
N LEU A 122 -13.55 44.28 8.93
CA LEU A 122 -14.12 44.94 7.75
C LEU A 122 -14.67 46.32 8.11
N ARG A 123 -15.45 46.42 9.20
CA ARG A 123 -16.01 47.68 9.70
C ARG A 123 -14.95 48.72 10.05
N LYS A 124 -13.80 48.29 10.56
CA LYS A 124 -12.67 49.17 10.92
C LYS A 124 -11.76 49.50 9.74
N GLY A 125 -11.95 48.89 8.56
CA GLY A 125 -11.03 49.02 7.43
C GLY A 125 -9.69 48.30 7.65
N GLU A 126 -9.62 47.39 8.61
CA GLU A 126 -8.40 46.64 8.97
C GLU A 126 -8.28 45.30 8.23
N LEU A 127 -9.29 44.94 7.44
CA LEU A 127 -9.31 43.68 6.71
C LEU A 127 -8.40 43.75 5.47
N LYS A 128 -7.11 43.44 5.67
CA LYS A 128 -6.14 43.28 4.58
C LYS A 128 -6.26 41.87 4.00
N LEU A 129 -7.02 41.73 2.92
CA LEU A 129 -7.01 40.49 2.14
C LEU A 129 -5.85 40.51 1.17
N VAL A 130 -4.72 39.96 1.62
CA VAL A 130 -3.75 39.42 0.70
C VAL A 130 -4.30 38.06 0.30
N VAL A 131 -5.05 38.02 -0.79
CA VAL A 131 -5.25 36.76 -1.49
C VAL A 131 -3.97 36.53 -2.25
N PRO A 132 -3.07 35.63 -1.80
CA PRO A 132 -2.12 35.11 -2.75
C PRO A 132 -2.99 34.54 -3.86
N LEU A 133 -2.90 35.11 -5.06
CA LEU A 133 -3.34 34.40 -6.24
C LEU A 133 -2.34 33.25 -6.31
N ILE A 134 -2.64 32.18 -5.57
CA ILE A 134 -1.89 30.95 -5.58
C ILE A 134 -2.20 30.36 -6.96
N ARG A 135 -1.58 30.89 -8.02
CA ARG A 135 -0.71 30.00 -8.76
C ARG A 135 0.28 29.59 -7.69
N VAL A 136 0.10 28.42 -7.07
CA VAL A 136 1.19 27.82 -6.30
C VAL A 136 2.35 27.94 -7.28
N PRO A 137 3.39 28.74 -7.02
CA PRO A 137 4.58 28.57 -7.81
C PRO A 137 4.94 27.13 -7.48
N LEU A 138 4.76 26.25 -8.44
CA LEU A 138 5.25 24.88 -8.38
C LEU A 138 6.79 24.88 -8.34
N ALA A 139 7.43 26.00 -8.00
CA ALA A 139 8.85 26.15 -7.75
C ALA A 139 9.15 25.42 -6.43
N GLY A 140 9.73 24.23 -6.56
CA GLY A 140 9.90 23.24 -5.50
C GLY A 140 9.00 22.00 -5.66
N SER A 141 7.93 22.11 -6.44
CA SER A 141 7.07 20.97 -6.76
C SER A 141 7.36 20.36 -8.12
N GLU A 142 8.05 21.02 -9.05
CA GLU A 142 8.42 20.41 -10.34
C GLU A 142 9.56 19.38 -10.18
N GLU A 143 10.63 19.73 -9.46
CA GLU A 143 11.66 18.77 -9.04
C GLU A 143 11.09 17.66 -8.16
N ALA A 144 10.23 17.97 -7.18
CA ALA A 144 9.60 16.95 -6.34
C ALA A 144 8.66 16.03 -7.13
N ILE A 145 7.92 16.56 -8.11
CA ILE A 145 7.11 15.75 -9.02
C ILE A 145 8.01 14.89 -9.91
N LYS A 146 9.15 15.41 -10.37
CA LYS A 146 10.11 14.66 -11.17
C LYS A 146 10.73 13.51 -10.36
N THR A 147 11.20 13.76 -9.14
CA THR A 147 11.76 12.71 -8.27
C THR A 147 10.70 11.67 -7.90
N LEU A 148 9.48 12.09 -7.56
CA LEU A 148 8.38 11.17 -7.29
C LEU A 148 8.00 10.33 -8.52
N ARG A 149 8.06 10.90 -9.73
CA ARG A 149 7.82 10.15 -10.97
C ARG A 149 8.93 9.14 -11.24
N GLU A 150 10.19 9.53 -11.03
CA GLU A 150 11.35 8.63 -11.16
C GLU A 150 11.29 7.49 -10.15
N GLU A 151 10.97 7.78 -8.89
CA GLU A 151 10.76 6.77 -7.85
C GLU A 151 9.59 5.85 -8.17
N ALA A 152 8.45 6.40 -8.61
CA ALA A 152 7.30 5.60 -9.03
C ALA A 152 7.64 4.68 -10.21
N SER A 153 8.41 5.17 -11.18
CA SER A 153 8.88 4.37 -12.32
C SER A 153 9.80 3.24 -11.85
N ARG A 154 10.78 3.55 -10.99
CA ARG A 154 11.71 2.58 -10.43
C ARG A 154 11.01 1.51 -9.59
N LEU A 155 10.01 1.91 -8.79
CA LEU A 155 9.21 1.00 -7.99
C LEU A 155 8.37 0.08 -8.88
N ARG A 156 7.76 0.61 -9.95
CA ARG A 156 7.02 -0.22 -10.93
C ARG A 156 7.91 -1.26 -11.61
N GLU A 157 9.10 -0.87 -12.03
CA GLU A 157 10.06 -1.80 -12.62
C GLU A 157 10.50 -2.88 -11.62
N ARG A 158 10.73 -2.49 -10.36
CA ARG A 158 11.10 -3.43 -9.30
C ARG A 158 9.97 -4.39 -8.94
N VAL A 159 8.73 -3.92 -8.93
CA VAL A 159 7.53 -4.77 -8.76
C VAL A 159 7.47 -5.79 -9.89
N LYS A 160 7.58 -5.34 -11.15
CA LYS A 160 7.58 -6.24 -12.31
C LYS A 160 8.67 -7.31 -12.22
N ASN A 161 9.91 -6.92 -11.89
CA ASN A 161 11.01 -7.88 -11.76
C ASN A 161 10.79 -8.88 -10.62
N LEU A 162 10.20 -8.44 -9.50
CA LEU A 162 9.86 -9.33 -8.38
C LEU A 162 8.71 -10.28 -8.73
N GLU A 163 7.71 -9.83 -9.49
CA GLU A 163 6.64 -10.69 -10.00
C GLU A 163 7.17 -11.79 -10.91
N GLU A 164 8.08 -11.45 -11.84
CA GLU A 164 8.75 -12.42 -12.71
C GLU A 164 9.60 -13.42 -11.91
N GLU A 165 10.32 -12.95 -10.88
CA GLU A 165 11.11 -13.80 -9.99
C GLU A 165 10.23 -14.78 -9.21
N VAL A 166 9.11 -14.29 -8.65
CA VAL A 166 8.15 -15.12 -7.91
C VAL A 166 7.59 -16.21 -8.81
N GLU A 167 7.24 -15.88 -10.05
CA GLU A 167 6.68 -16.86 -10.99
C GLU A 167 7.73 -17.92 -11.38
N ARG A 168 8.98 -17.50 -11.60
CA ARG A 168 10.10 -18.42 -11.84
C ARG A 168 10.34 -19.35 -10.65
N LEU A 169 10.31 -18.82 -9.43
CA LEU A 169 10.51 -19.62 -8.22
C LEU A 169 9.38 -20.61 -7.99
N LYS A 170 8.12 -20.22 -8.27
CA LYS A 170 6.98 -21.15 -8.22
C LYS A 170 7.15 -22.29 -9.21
N ALA A 171 7.49 -21.98 -10.46
CA ALA A 171 7.72 -22.99 -11.50
C ALA A 171 8.87 -23.94 -11.12
N ARG A 172 9.94 -23.42 -10.52
CA ARG A 172 11.04 -24.26 -10.03
C ARG A 172 10.62 -25.13 -8.85
N SER A 173 9.80 -24.61 -7.94
CA SER A 173 9.28 -25.35 -6.80
C SER A 173 8.44 -26.54 -7.26
N THR A 174 7.51 -26.32 -8.20
CA THR A 174 6.67 -27.41 -8.74
C THR A 174 7.50 -28.47 -9.44
N GLN A 175 8.50 -28.08 -10.25
CA GLN A 175 9.42 -29.03 -10.88
C GLN A 175 10.19 -29.87 -9.86
N LEU A 176 10.68 -29.25 -8.78
CA LEU A 176 11.40 -29.96 -7.72
C LEU A 176 10.48 -30.93 -6.96
N THR A 177 9.22 -30.55 -6.72
CA THR A 177 8.24 -31.42 -6.07
C THR A 177 7.94 -32.66 -6.92
N GLU A 178 7.72 -32.51 -8.22
CA GLU A 178 7.50 -33.66 -9.11
C GLU A 178 8.73 -34.56 -9.20
N ALA A 179 9.93 -33.97 -9.33
CA ALA A 179 11.18 -34.74 -9.35
C ALA A 179 11.42 -35.51 -8.03
N LEU A 180 11.03 -34.94 -6.88
CA LEU A 180 11.08 -35.64 -5.59
C LEU A 180 10.14 -36.85 -5.59
N LYS A 181 8.89 -36.67 -6.03
CA LYS A 181 7.89 -37.74 -6.10
C LYS A 181 8.32 -38.88 -7.02
N GLU A 182 8.91 -38.57 -8.17
CA GLU A 182 9.47 -39.57 -9.09
C GLU A 182 10.62 -40.36 -8.43
N ARG A 183 11.51 -39.67 -7.72
CA ARG A 183 12.62 -40.31 -7.00
C ARG A 183 12.13 -41.19 -5.85
N GLU A 184 11.13 -40.75 -5.10
CA GLU A 184 10.52 -41.54 -4.04
C GLU A 184 9.89 -42.84 -4.59
N ALA A 185 9.17 -42.75 -5.72
CA ALA A 185 8.61 -43.92 -6.38
C ALA A 185 9.71 -44.89 -6.86
N LEU A 186 10.83 -44.37 -7.38
CA LEU A 186 11.97 -45.19 -7.78
C LEU A 186 12.62 -45.89 -6.58
N ILE A 187 12.78 -45.18 -5.46
CA ILE A 187 13.32 -45.76 -4.21
C ILE A 187 12.45 -46.92 -3.73
N GLU A 188 11.12 -46.74 -3.72
CA GLU A 188 10.20 -47.80 -3.32
C GLU A 188 10.28 -49.01 -4.25
N LYS A 189 10.39 -48.79 -5.57
CA LYS A 189 10.62 -49.87 -6.53
C LYS A 189 11.93 -50.62 -6.25
N MET A 190 13.03 -49.91 -6.06
CA MET A 190 14.33 -50.52 -5.77
C MET A 190 14.33 -51.28 -4.44
N ARG A 191 13.60 -50.79 -3.44
CA ARG A 191 13.42 -51.50 -2.16
C ARG A 191 12.68 -52.83 -2.37
N ALA A 192 11.64 -52.85 -3.18
CA ALA A 192 10.91 -54.08 -3.50
C ALA A 192 11.77 -55.09 -4.27
N GLU A 193 12.55 -54.63 -5.24
CA GLU A 193 13.50 -55.49 -5.96
C GLU A 193 14.58 -56.06 -5.03
N LEU A 194 15.07 -55.24 -4.09
CA LEU A 194 16.05 -55.68 -3.10
C LEU A 194 15.49 -56.76 -2.16
N THR A 195 14.26 -56.61 -1.67
CA THR A 195 13.64 -57.63 -0.82
C THR A 195 13.40 -58.93 -1.56
N GLU A 196 12.99 -58.88 -2.84
CA GLU A 196 12.85 -60.06 -3.67
C GLU A 196 14.20 -60.77 -3.89
N ALA A 197 15.26 -60.01 -4.19
CA ALA A 197 16.60 -60.55 -4.36
C ALA A 197 17.13 -61.19 -3.06
N GLN A 198 16.88 -60.58 -1.91
CA GLN A 198 17.23 -61.15 -0.60
C GLN A 198 16.49 -62.45 -0.33
N ALA A 199 15.20 -62.53 -0.66
CA ALA A 199 14.41 -63.76 -0.53
C ALA A 199 14.98 -64.89 -1.40
N LYS A 200 15.31 -64.60 -2.67
CA LYS A 200 15.94 -65.57 -3.59
C LYS A 200 17.32 -66.03 -3.09
N LEU A 201 18.12 -65.13 -2.53
CA LEU A 201 19.41 -65.49 -1.93
C LEU A 201 19.23 -66.44 -0.74
N ALA A 202 18.22 -66.19 0.11
CA ALA A 202 17.93 -67.06 1.25
C ALA A 202 17.49 -68.47 0.81
N THR A 203 16.65 -68.58 -0.24
CA THR A 203 16.25 -69.89 -0.77
C THR A 203 17.43 -70.64 -1.38
N LEU A 204 18.26 -69.97 -2.19
CA LEU A 204 19.46 -70.58 -2.78
C LEU A 204 20.48 -71.01 -1.73
N ALA A 205 20.63 -70.23 -0.64
CA ALA A 205 21.50 -70.60 0.47
C ALA A 205 21.04 -71.90 1.14
N LYS A 206 19.71 -72.05 1.37
CA LYS A 206 19.13 -73.28 1.91
C LYS A 206 19.31 -74.47 0.97
N GLU A 207 19.05 -74.30 -0.33
CA GLU A 207 19.27 -75.35 -1.33
C GLU A 207 20.74 -75.80 -1.38
N ARG A 208 21.68 -74.86 -1.29
CA ARG A 208 23.11 -75.15 -1.22
C ARG A 208 23.47 -75.98 0.02
N GLU A 209 22.87 -75.68 1.17
CA GLU A 209 23.07 -76.43 2.41
C GLU A 209 22.53 -77.86 2.29
N GLU A 210 21.31 -78.03 1.76
CA GLU A 210 20.72 -79.35 1.49
C GLU A 210 21.54 -80.18 0.48
N LEU A 211 22.14 -79.53 -0.51
CA LEU A 211 23.00 -80.21 -1.47
C LEU A 211 24.33 -80.61 -0.83
N ALA A 212 24.89 -79.77 0.04
CA ALA A 212 26.11 -80.06 0.78
C ALA A 212 25.95 -81.27 1.72
N THR A 213 24.81 -81.38 2.41
CA THR A 213 24.51 -82.55 3.26
C THR A 213 24.36 -83.83 2.45
N LYS A 214 23.60 -83.80 1.35
CA LYS A 214 23.48 -84.94 0.41
C LYS A 214 24.83 -85.38 -0.15
N HIS A 215 25.69 -84.43 -0.52
CA HIS A 215 27.03 -84.73 -1.01
C HIS A 215 27.90 -85.39 0.08
N ALA A 216 27.83 -84.92 1.33
CA ALA A 216 28.53 -85.54 2.45
C ALA A 216 28.06 -86.98 2.71
N GLU A 217 26.75 -87.24 2.65
CA GLU A 217 26.19 -88.59 2.78
C GLU A 217 26.68 -89.53 1.66
N LEU A 218 26.67 -89.07 0.41
CA LEU A 218 27.16 -89.84 -0.74
C LEU A 218 28.65 -90.17 -0.59
N LEU A 219 29.48 -89.20 -0.20
CA LEU A 219 30.90 -89.44 0.08
C LEU A 219 31.08 -90.48 1.19
N GLY A 220 30.25 -90.45 2.23
CA GLY A 220 30.23 -91.46 3.28
C GLY A 220 29.95 -92.86 2.74
N LYS A 221 28.91 -93.00 1.90
CA LYS A 221 28.56 -94.28 1.24
C LYS A 221 29.67 -94.78 0.32
N VAL A 222 30.28 -93.91 -0.48
CA VAL A 222 31.40 -94.26 -1.35
C VAL A 222 32.56 -94.82 -0.53
N ARG A 223 32.93 -94.17 0.58
CA ARG A 223 33.99 -94.68 1.47
C ARG A 223 33.65 -96.06 2.04
N GLN A 224 32.41 -96.28 2.48
CA GLN A 224 31.97 -97.59 2.97
C GLN A 224 32.09 -98.67 1.88
N PHE A 225 31.66 -98.38 0.66
CA PHE A 225 31.82 -99.31 -0.46
C PHE A 225 33.29 -99.59 -0.80
N THR A 226 34.15 -98.57 -0.77
CA THR A 226 35.60 -98.75 -0.98
C THR A 226 36.19 -99.68 0.08
N GLN A 227 35.84 -99.51 1.36
CA GLN A 227 36.29 -100.38 2.45
C GLN A 227 35.84 -101.84 2.26
N LEU A 228 34.56 -102.06 1.93
CA LEU A 228 34.03 -103.41 1.66
C LEU A 228 34.75 -104.09 0.49
N LEU A 229 35.05 -103.34 -0.59
CA LEU A 229 35.82 -103.86 -1.72
C LEU A 229 37.25 -104.24 -1.31
N GLU A 230 37.93 -103.42 -0.49
CA GLU A 230 39.24 -103.75 0.06
C GLU A 230 39.23 -105.01 0.91
N GLU A 231 38.21 -105.19 1.76
CA GLU A 231 38.02 -106.40 2.57
C GLU A 231 37.80 -107.64 1.70
N LEU A 232 36.93 -107.56 0.69
CA LEU A 232 36.71 -108.65 -0.26
C LEU A 232 37.97 -109.01 -1.05
N MET A 233 38.75 -108.02 -1.49
CA MET A 233 40.03 -108.26 -2.16
C MET A 233 41.01 -109.00 -1.24
N LYS A 234 41.12 -108.60 0.04
CA LYS A 234 41.97 -109.29 1.01
C LYS A 234 41.55 -110.75 1.21
N LEU A 235 40.24 -111.03 1.27
CA LEU A 235 39.71 -112.39 1.40
C LEU A 235 40.02 -113.25 0.16
N SER A 236 39.93 -112.69 -1.04
CA SER A 236 40.22 -113.40 -2.29
C SER A 236 41.70 -113.76 -2.49
N GLN A 237 42.63 -113.08 -1.80
CA GLN A 237 44.07 -113.37 -1.85
C GLN A 237 44.50 -114.49 -0.89
N HIS A 238 43.61 -114.94 0.01
CA HIS A 238 43.87 -115.97 1.02
C HIS A 238 43.03 -117.26 0.83
N SER A 239 42.32 -117.39 -0.30
CA SER A 239 41.65 -118.63 -0.75
C SER A 239 42.43 -119.24 -1.91
#